data_AF-A0A7S1KJW7-F1
#
_entry.id   AF-A0A7S1KJW7-F1
#
_cell.length_a   1.000
_cell.length_b   1.000
_cell.length_c   1.000
_cell.angle_alpha   90.00
_cell.angle_beta   90.00
_cell.angle_gamma   90.00
#
_symmetry.space_group_name_H-M   'P 1'
#
loop_
_entity.id
_entity.type
_entity.pdbx_description
1 polymer ?
#
loop_
_entity_poly.entity_id
_entity_poly.type
_entity_poly.pdbx_seq_one_letter_code
_entity_poly.pdbx_strand_id
1 'polypeptide(L)'
;MAAHPNLHADWLAFEERPFIGAEAGRQRFPADLKKKMHRGYHCEWIAFDQAFEDVPLFFASIEHQVIGMNPYNHSDTLWAEQVTPGAAKLCLRDAPIFETTGHFFQHVNWMAFPTHAIPSNAQGGTHRISWKRPADLSRPFDEASNAVPSSKKEKVLACQDVLFKTPFETLPYVQAMVN
;
A
#
# COMPACT_ATOMS: atom_id res chain seq x y z
N MET A 1 7.55 -4.72 22.46
CA MET A 1 6.68 -4.22 21.37
C MET A 1 7.49 -4.42 20.10
N ALA A 2 7.07 -5.32 19.21
CA ALA A 2 7.82 -5.56 17.97
C ALA A 2 7.59 -4.36 17.05
N ALA A 3 8.59 -3.49 16.92
CA ALA A 3 8.60 -2.48 15.88
C ALA A 3 8.79 -3.21 14.54
N HIS A 4 8.06 -2.81 13.49
CA HIS A 4 8.39 -3.17 12.11
C HIS A 4 9.51 -2.22 11.66
N PRO A 5 10.80 -2.63 11.67
CA PRO A 5 11.90 -1.70 11.42
C PRO A 5 12.01 -1.28 9.96
N ASN A 6 11.28 -1.96 9.06
CA ASN A 6 11.39 -1.88 7.60
C ASN A 6 10.01 -1.70 6.96
N LEU A 7 9.15 -0.84 7.52
CA LEU A 7 7.93 -0.44 6.84
C LEU A 7 8.31 0.61 5.78
N HIS A 8 7.90 0.43 4.54
CA HIS A 8 8.13 1.40 3.48
C HIS A 8 6.79 1.93 2.98
N ALA A 9 6.79 3.16 2.49
CA ALA A 9 5.67 3.68 1.74
C ALA A 9 6.15 4.26 0.42
N ASP A 10 5.55 3.78 -0.65
CA ASP A 10 5.71 4.35 -1.98
C ASP A 10 4.67 5.45 -2.18
N TRP A 11 5.07 6.52 -2.83
CA TRP A 11 4.18 7.61 -3.17
C TRP A 11 4.42 8.12 -4.58
N LEU A 12 3.35 8.65 -5.16
CA LEU A 12 3.34 9.36 -6.42
C LEU A 12 2.54 10.65 -6.24
N ALA A 13 3.10 11.76 -6.71
CA ALA A 13 2.47 13.06 -6.74
C ALA A 13 2.52 13.65 -8.16
N PHE A 14 1.43 14.23 -8.62
CA PHE A 14 1.32 14.80 -9.97
C PHE A 14 0.31 15.93 -10.00
N GLU A 15 0.45 16.81 -11.00
CA GLU A 15 -0.58 17.79 -11.36
C GLU A 15 -1.53 17.20 -12.39
N GLU A 16 -2.74 17.74 -12.49
CA GLU A 16 -3.76 17.22 -13.42
C GLU A 16 -4.15 15.76 -13.11
N ARG A 17 -5.05 15.17 -13.92
CA ARG A 17 -5.64 13.85 -13.65
C ARG A 17 -5.09 12.80 -14.63
N PRO A 18 -4.14 11.93 -14.24
CA PRO A 18 -3.55 10.92 -15.11
C PRO A 18 -4.43 9.67 -15.27
N PHE A 19 -5.75 9.80 -15.10
CA PHE A 19 -6.66 8.65 -15.11
C PHE A 19 -7.07 8.21 -16.51
N ILE A 20 -6.68 8.94 -17.57
CA ILE A 20 -6.96 8.51 -18.95
C ILE A 20 -6.13 7.26 -19.23
N GLY A 21 -6.82 6.15 -19.51
CA GLY A 21 -6.17 4.86 -19.75
C GLY A 21 -5.64 4.17 -18.50
N ALA A 22 -5.87 4.71 -17.30
CA ALA A 22 -5.51 4.04 -16.07
C ALA A 22 -6.51 2.93 -15.74
N GLU A 23 -6.00 1.82 -15.20
CA GLU A 23 -6.81 0.74 -14.67
C GLU A 23 -6.65 0.64 -13.16
N ALA A 24 -7.72 0.22 -12.48
CA ALA A 24 -7.72 0.05 -11.04
C ALA A 24 -8.65 -1.09 -10.65
N GLY A 25 -8.33 -1.77 -9.57
CA GLY A 25 -9.14 -2.88 -9.11
C GLY A 25 -8.87 -3.29 -7.67
N ARG A 26 -9.68 -4.25 -7.24
CA ARG A 26 -9.60 -4.87 -5.91
C ARG A 26 -9.56 -6.37 -6.08
N GLN A 27 -8.44 -6.97 -5.72
CA GLN A 27 -8.20 -8.40 -5.84
C GLN A 27 -8.31 -9.07 -4.48
N ARG A 28 -9.06 -10.17 -4.40
CA ARG A 28 -9.10 -11.04 -3.23
C ARG A 28 -7.99 -12.08 -3.34
N PHE A 29 -7.23 -12.28 -2.27
CA PHE A 29 -6.22 -13.33 -2.20
C PHE A 29 -6.54 -14.36 -1.11
N PRO A 30 -6.55 -15.66 -1.41
CA PRO A 30 -6.47 -16.23 -2.76
C PRO A 30 -7.72 -15.90 -3.61
N ALA A 31 -7.58 -15.77 -4.92
CA ALA A 31 -8.68 -15.56 -5.87
C ALA A 31 -9.69 -16.70 -5.84
N ASP A 32 -9.20 -17.94 -5.67
CA ASP A 32 -10.04 -19.12 -5.57
C ASP A 32 -10.99 -18.98 -4.37
N LEU A 33 -12.29 -18.82 -4.67
CA LEU A 33 -13.34 -18.66 -3.66
C LEU A 33 -13.50 -19.90 -2.77
N LYS A 34 -13.04 -21.07 -3.22
CA LYS A 34 -13.03 -22.30 -2.40
C LYS A 34 -11.93 -22.25 -1.34
N LYS A 35 -10.86 -21.47 -1.57
CA LYS A 35 -9.79 -21.27 -0.61
C LYS A 35 -10.14 -20.07 0.27
N LYS A 36 -10.32 -20.34 1.56
CA LYS A 36 -10.62 -19.30 2.57
C LYS A 36 -9.37 -18.72 3.24
N MET A 37 -8.21 -19.37 3.03
CA MET A 37 -6.97 -19.09 3.72
C MET A 37 -5.77 -19.41 2.81
N HIS A 38 -4.67 -18.68 2.98
CA HIS A 38 -3.36 -19.02 2.42
C HIS A 38 -2.32 -19.12 3.55
N ARG A 39 -1.13 -19.66 3.25
CA ARG A 39 -0.02 -19.82 4.20
C ARG A 39 1.30 -19.45 3.52
N GLY A 40 2.23 -18.86 4.27
CA GLY A 40 3.54 -18.49 3.74
C GLY A 40 3.42 -17.39 2.68
N TYR A 41 3.99 -17.64 1.51
CA TYR A 41 3.92 -16.74 0.36
C TYR A 41 2.83 -17.21 -0.61
N HIS A 42 2.13 -16.25 -1.22
CA HIS A 42 1.11 -16.52 -2.22
C HIS A 42 1.17 -15.46 -3.31
N CYS A 43 1.08 -15.86 -4.58
CA CYS A 43 1.17 -14.94 -5.70
C CYS A 43 0.06 -15.19 -6.72
N GLU A 44 -0.47 -14.12 -7.31
CA GLU A 44 -1.49 -14.19 -8.36
C GLU A 44 -1.21 -13.18 -9.45
N TRP A 45 -1.58 -13.54 -10.67
CA TRP A 45 -1.56 -12.61 -11.79
C TRP A 45 -2.84 -11.77 -11.77
N ILE A 46 -2.65 -10.47 -11.92
CA ILE A 46 -3.71 -9.50 -12.19
C ILE A 46 -3.60 -9.18 -13.67
N ALA A 47 -4.60 -9.59 -14.45
CA ALA A 47 -4.72 -9.20 -15.85
C ALA A 47 -5.35 -7.82 -15.95
N PHE A 48 -4.84 -6.99 -16.85
CA PHE A 48 -5.47 -5.73 -17.22
C PHE A 48 -6.59 -5.99 -18.23
N ASP A 49 -7.67 -5.21 -18.15
CA ASP A 49 -8.80 -5.28 -19.07
C ASP A 49 -8.33 -4.96 -20.51
N GLN A 50 -7.39 -4.04 -20.64
CA GLN A 50 -6.69 -3.74 -21.89
C GLN A 50 -5.18 -3.75 -21.67
N ALA A 51 -4.45 -4.32 -22.63
CA ALA A 51 -3.00 -4.23 -22.60
C ALA A 51 -2.56 -2.78 -22.85
N PHE A 52 -1.68 -2.28 -21.98
CA PHE A 52 -0.98 -1.02 -22.18
C PHE A 52 -0.02 -1.11 -23.38
N GLU A 53 0.32 0.03 -23.95
CA GLU A 53 1.33 0.11 -25.02
C GLU A 53 2.73 -0.25 -24.50
N ASP A 54 3.05 0.25 -23.30
CA ASP A 54 4.30 -0.01 -22.57
C ASP A 54 4.02 -0.63 -21.20
N VAL A 55 5.08 -1.08 -20.51
CA VAL A 55 4.95 -1.54 -19.11
C VAL A 55 4.41 -0.39 -18.24
N PRO A 56 3.22 -0.54 -17.61
CA PRO A 56 2.61 0.54 -16.85
C PRO A 56 3.34 0.77 -15.52
N LEU A 57 3.14 1.96 -14.95
CA LEU A 57 3.47 2.19 -13.55
C LEU A 57 2.40 1.52 -12.68
N PHE A 58 2.82 0.52 -11.90
CA PHE A 58 1.91 -0.32 -11.13
C PHE A 58 2.05 -0.07 -9.63
N PHE A 59 0.92 0.09 -8.98
CA PHE A 59 0.79 0.37 -7.56
C PHE A 59 -0.18 -0.63 -6.93
N ALA A 60 0.17 -1.23 -5.79
CA ALA A 60 -0.78 -2.00 -4.99
C ALA A 60 -0.58 -1.81 -3.48
N SER A 61 -1.67 -1.97 -2.73
CA SER A 61 -1.71 -1.82 -1.28
C SER A 61 -2.64 -2.85 -0.66
N ILE A 62 -2.23 -3.44 0.46
CA ILE A 62 -3.07 -4.35 1.24
C ILE A 62 -4.15 -3.54 1.96
N GLU A 63 -5.40 -3.94 1.77
CA GLU A 63 -6.52 -3.50 2.58
C GLU A 63 -6.58 -4.36 3.84
N HIS A 64 -6.06 -3.82 4.95
CA HIS A 64 -6.14 -4.51 6.23
C HIS A 64 -7.57 -4.44 6.79
N GLN A 65 -8.29 -5.54 6.71
CA GLN A 65 -9.66 -5.66 7.21
C GLN A 65 -9.68 -6.26 8.64
N VAL A 66 -10.54 -5.74 9.51
CA VAL A 66 -10.71 -6.24 10.89
C VAL A 66 -11.64 -7.46 10.89
N ILE A 67 -11.25 -8.52 10.20
CA ILE A 67 -12.01 -9.78 10.06
C ILE A 67 -11.08 -10.99 10.27
N GLY A 68 -11.60 -12.08 10.84
CA GLY A 68 -10.86 -13.33 11.05
C GLY A 68 -10.65 -13.71 12.53
N MET A 69 -9.88 -14.78 12.78
CA MET A 69 -9.66 -15.35 14.12
C MET A 69 -8.70 -14.55 14.99
N ASN A 70 -7.91 -13.64 14.43
CA ASN A 70 -6.94 -12.86 15.19
C ASN A 70 -6.62 -11.50 14.55
N PRO A 71 -7.61 -10.64 14.26
CA PRO A 71 -7.53 -9.44 13.38
C PRO A 71 -6.48 -8.39 13.79
N TYR A 72 -5.76 -8.60 14.89
CA TYR A 72 -4.75 -7.70 15.43
C TYR A 72 -3.33 -8.29 15.45
N ASN A 73 -3.13 -9.55 15.04
CA ASN A 73 -1.83 -10.23 15.03
C ASN A 73 -1.54 -10.83 13.65
N HIS A 74 -1.50 -9.98 12.63
CA HIS A 74 -1.08 -10.34 11.29
C HIS A 74 -0.12 -9.26 10.79
N SER A 75 0.86 -9.65 9.98
CA SER A 75 1.83 -8.70 9.43
C SER A 75 2.13 -9.11 8.02
N ASP A 76 1.42 -8.52 7.08
CA ASP A 76 1.53 -8.88 5.68
C ASP A 76 2.43 -7.92 4.93
N THR A 77 3.25 -8.46 4.04
CA THR A 77 4.04 -7.71 3.07
C THR A 77 3.50 -7.99 1.68
N LEU A 78 3.41 -6.95 0.86
CA LEU A 78 2.97 -7.01 -0.53
C LEU A 78 4.07 -6.50 -1.44
N TRP A 79 4.26 -7.16 -2.58
CA TRP A 79 5.11 -6.63 -3.63
C TRP A 79 4.62 -7.11 -4.99
N ALA A 80 4.81 -6.27 -6.00
CA ALA A 80 4.64 -6.66 -7.39
C ALA A 80 5.95 -7.25 -7.91
N GLU A 81 5.88 -8.42 -8.53
CA GLU A 81 6.92 -8.99 -9.37
C GLU A 81 6.44 -8.92 -10.83
N GLN A 82 7.35 -8.80 -11.78
CA GLN A 82 7.04 -9.00 -13.21
C GLN A 82 5.81 -8.21 -13.70
N VAL A 83 5.95 -6.89 -13.80
CA VAL A 83 4.95 -6.04 -14.47
C VAL A 83 5.18 -6.11 -15.97
N THR A 84 4.12 -6.43 -16.71
CA THR A 84 4.10 -6.51 -18.17
C THR A 84 3.01 -5.57 -18.70
N PRO A 85 2.96 -5.29 -20.02
CA PRO A 85 1.89 -4.44 -20.55
C PRO A 85 0.48 -5.03 -20.38
N GLY A 86 0.32 -6.34 -20.22
CA GLY A 86 -0.99 -6.99 -20.09
C GLY A 86 -1.34 -7.50 -18.69
N ALA A 87 -0.39 -7.54 -17.76
CA ALA A 87 -0.59 -8.09 -16.43
C ALA A 87 0.52 -7.71 -15.44
N ALA A 88 0.23 -7.82 -14.15
CA ALA A 88 1.22 -7.77 -13.07
C ALA A 88 1.10 -9.01 -12.17
N LYS A 89 2.23 -9.58 -11.73
CA LYS A 89 2.22 -10.66 -10.75
C LYS A 89 2.34 -10.07 -9.36
N LEU A 90 1.28 -10.16 -8.58
CA LEU A 90 1.25 -9.61 -7.24
C LEU A 90 1.43 -10.72 -6.21
N CYS A 91 2.38 -10.51 -5.30
CA CYS A 91 2.74 -11.46 -4.27
C CYS A 91 2.53 -10.87 -2.89
N LEU A 92 2.03 -11.70 -2.00
CA LEU A 92 1.86 -11.39 -0.59
C LEU A 92 2.52 -12.46 0.27
N ARG A 93 2.93 -12.06 1.46
CA ARG A 93 3.49 -12.95 2.47
C ARG A 93 3.14 -12.45 3.86
N ASP A 94 2.58 -13.33 4.67
CA ASP A 94 2.44 -13.08 6.11
C ASP A 94 3.81 -13.22 6.78
N ALA A 95 4.03 -12.48 7.87
CA ALA A 95 5.31 -12.45 8.55
C ALA A 95 5.69 -13.87 9.02
N PRO A 96 6.98 -14.25 8.99
CA PRO A 96 7.44 -15.60 9.33
C PRO A 96 6.90 -16.19 10.63
N ILE A 97 6.62 -15.34 11.63
CA ILE A 97 6.06 -15.75 12.92
C ILE A 97 4.59 -16.22 12.85
N PHE A 98 3.87 -15.86 11.79
CA PHE A 98 2.46 -16.18 11.54
C PHE A 98 2.25 -17.10 10.31
N GLU A 99 3.31 -17.40 9.55
CA GLU A 99 3.22 -18.23 8.33
C GLU A 99 2.58 -19.61 8.53
N THR A 100 2.70 -20.19 9.74
CA THR A 100 2.15 -21.51 10.07
C THR A 100 0.67 -21.47 10.44
N THR A 101 0.17 -20.34 10.94
CA THR A 101 -1.25 -20.19 11.33
C THR A 101 -2.13 -19.93 10.11
N GLY A 102 -1.56 -19.34 9.06
CA GLY A 102 -2.26 -18.96 7.84
C GLY A 102 -3.10 -17.70 8.03
N HIS A 103 -3.44 -17.07 6.91
CA HIS A 103 -4.18 -15.82 6.89
C HIS A 103 -5.48 -15.98 6.11
N PHE A 104 -6.58 -15.45 6.67
CA PHE A 104 -7.85 -15.35 5.94
C PHE A 104 -7.67 -14.55 4.65
N PHE A 105 -8.65 -14.62 3.76
CA PHE A 105 -8.54 -13.87 2.52
C PHE A 105 -8.27 -12.39 2.77
N GLN A 106 -7.30 -11.84 2.04
CA GLN A 106 -6.95 -10.43 2.06
C GLN A 106 -7.50 -9.77 0.81
N HIS A 107 -7.72 -8.47 0.89
CA HIS A 107 -8.02 -7.66 -0.27
C HIS A 107 -6.82 -6.78 -0.57
N VAL A 108 -6.50 -6.67 -1.84
CA VAL A 108 -5.43 -5.83 -2.34
C VAL A 108 -6.03 -4.88 -3.35
N ASN A 109 -5.92 -3.59 -3.07
CA ASN A 109 -6.29 -2.55 -4.02
C ASN A 109 -5.08 -2.26 -4.89
N TRP A 110 -5.28 -2.16 -6.20
CA TRP A 110 -4.20 -1.91 -7.15
C TRP A 110 -4.63 -0.90 -8.20
N MET A 111 -3.65 -0.21 -8.78
CA MET A 111 -3.83 0.70 -9.89
C MET A 111 -2.62 0.64 -10.84
N ALA A 112 -2.88 0.81 -12.12
CA ALA A 112 -1.90 0.80 -13.19
C ALA A 112 -2.10 2.03 -14.08
N PHE A 113 -1.02 2.75 -14.37
CA PHE A 113 -1.04 3.95 -15.19
C PHE A 113 -0.24 3.77 -16.47
N PRO A 114 -0.71 4.25 -17.64
CA PRO A 114 0.14 4.38 -18.80
C PRO A 114 1.25 5.38 -18.49
N THR A 115 2.49 5.02 -18.76
CA THR A 115 3.65 5.88 -18.49
C THR A 115 3.59 7.20 -19.28
N HIS A 116 3.03 7.19 -20.49
CA HIS A 116 2.83 8.39 -21.31
C HIS A 116 1.75 9.35 -20.76
N ALA A 117 0.83 8.86 -19.92
CA ALA A 117 -0.23 9.66 -19.32
C ALA A 117 0.22 10.32 -18.01
N ILE A 118 1.42 10.00 -17.54
CA ILE A 118 2.01 10.61 -16.36
C ILE A 118 2.58 11.98 -16.75
N PRO A 119 2.13 13.08 -16.11
CA PRO A 119 2.68 14.41 -16.34
C PRO A 119 4.19 14.44 -16.17
N SER A 120 4.89 15.22 -16.99
CA SER A 120 6.36 15.29 -16.95
C SER A 120 6.92 15.82 -15.63
N ASN A 121 6.09 16.52 -14.85
CA ASN A 121 6.44 17.02 -13.52
C ASN A 121 6.00 16.09 -12.38
N ALA A 122 5.47 14.91 -12.69
CA ALA A 122 5.15 13.92 -11.67
C ALA A 122 6.41 13.50 -10.91
N GLN A 123 6.26 13.34 -9.61
CA GLN A 123 7.32 12.97 -8.69
C GLN A 123 6.88 11.76 -7.89
N GLY A 124 7.79 10.82 -7.65
CA GLY A 124 7.52 9.67 -6.80
C GLY A 124 8.76 9.26 -6.03
N GLY A 125 8.55 8.40 -5.04
CA GLY A 125 9.62 7.86 -4.24
C GLY A 125 9.15 6.89 -3.18
N THR A 126 10.12 6.33 -2.47
CA THR A 126 9.91 5.41 -1.36
C THR A 126 10.46 6.03 -0.08
N HIS A 127 9.65 6.08 0.97
CA HIS A 127 10.11 6.48 2.30
C HIS A 127 10.02 5.32 3.29
N ARG A 128 11.08 5.12 4.06
CA ARG A 128 11.04 4.24 5.22
C ARG A 128 10.24 4.91 6.33
N ILE A 129 9.13 4.30 6.72
CA ILE A 129 8.33 4.73 7.86
C ILE A 129 8.95 4.13 9.12
N SER A 130 9.48 5.01 9.98
CA SER A 130 10.03 4.63 11.28
C SER A 130 9.15 5.20 12.38
N TRP A 131 8.86 4.40 13.40
CA TRP A 131 8.16 4.84 14.60
C TRP A 131 8.95 5.96 15.28
N LYS A 132 8.35 7.16 15.37
CA LYS A 132 8.88 8.28 16.13
C LYS A 132 8.04 8.46 17.38
N ARG A 133 8.65 8.86 18.49
CA ARG A 133 7.86 9.25 19.67
C ARG A 133 7.09 10.52 19.35
N PRO A 134 5.93 10.77 19.97
CA PRO A 134 5.16 11.98 19.74
C PRO A 134 5.96 13.28 19.92
N ALA A 135 6.94 13.28 20.84
CA ALA A 135 7.84 14.41 21.09
C ALA A 135 8.85 14.67 19.94
N ASP A 136 9.07 13.70 19.06
CA ASP A 136 10.01 13.76 17.94
C ASP A 136 9.30 14.08 16.60
N LEU A 137 8.00 14.41 16.63
CA LEU A 137 7.21 14.79 15.46
C LEU A 137 7.31 16.31 15.20
N SER A 138 7.45 16.69 13.92
CA SER A 138 7.51 18.10 13.48
C SER A 138 6.18 18.84 13.67
N ARG A 139 5.06 18.11 13.73
CA ARG A 139 3.71 18.63 14.01
C ARG A 139 2.90 17.63 14.85
N PRO A 140 2.18 18.05 15.90
CA PRO A 140 1.20 17.21 16.58
C PRO A 140 0.04 16.89 15.62
N PHE A 141 -0.54 15.70 15.77
CA PHE A 141 -1.75 15.32 15.04
C PHE A 141 -2.96 16.10 15.60
N ASP A 142 -3.74 16.74 14.74
CA ASP A 142 -5.06 17.25 15.11
C ASP A 142 -6.02 16.06 15.28
N GLU A 143 -6.04 15.47 16.48
CA GLU A 143 -6.87 14.32 16.88
C GLU A 143 -8.36 14.70 17.03
N ALA A 144 -8.88 15.62 16.20
CA ALA A 144 -10.24 16.15 16.30
C ALA A 144 -11.34 15.24 15.72
N SER A 145 -11.09 13.95 15.53
CA SER A 145 -12.15 12.99 15.14
C SER A 145 -12.13 11.70 15.97
N ASN A 146 -12.83 11.80 17.11
CA ASN A 146 -13.66 10.75 17.72
C ASN A 146 -13.13 9.30 17.73
N ALA A 147 -12.32 8.97 18.73
CA ALA A 147 -12.51 7.76 19.55
C ALA A 147 -11.54 7.78 20.74
N VAL A 148 -12.08 7.86 21.96
CA VAL A 148 -11.36 7.48 23.17
C VAL A 148 -11.34 5.95 23.23
N PRO A 149 -10.16 5.31 23.40
CA PRO A 149 -10.10 4.11 24.21
C PRO A 149 -9.14 4.30 25.38
N SER A 150 -9.68 4.02 26.55
CA SER A 150 -8.98 3.86 27.81
C SER A 150 -7.96 2.71 27.75
N SER A 151 -6.68 3.03 27.83
CA SER A 151 -5.66 2.28 28.59
C SER A 151 -4.28 2.87 28.31
N LYS A 152 -3.40 2.84 29.32
CA LYS A 152 -2.05 3.43 29.34
C LYS A 152 -1.06 2.75 28.36
N LYS A 153 -1.32 2.81 27.06
CA LYS A 153 -0.32 2.53 26.02
C LYS A 153 -0.19 3.78 25.17
N GLU A 154 0.98 4.40 25.26
CA GLU A 154 1.37 5.52 24.41
C GLU A 154 1.14 5.11 22.94
N LYS A 155 0.18 5.73 22.26
CA LYS A 155 -0.07 5.46 20.85
C LYS A 155 1.10 6.07 20.08
N VAL A 156 2.04 5.23 19.67
CA VAL A 156 3.16 5.66 18.82
C VAL A 156 2.61 5.79 17.40
N LEU A 157 2.60 7.01 16.87
CA LEU A 157 2.23 7.30 15.48
C LEU A 157 3.51 7.53 14.67
N ALA A 158 3.58 6.97 13.47
CA ALA A 158 4.70 7.17 12.56
C ALA A 158 4.25 8.10 11.41
N CYS A 159 4.45 9.40 11.58
CA CYS A 159 4.26 10.38 10.51
C CYS A 159 5.61 10.75 9.91
N GLN A 160 5.66 10.88 8.58
CA GLN A 160 6.85 11.30 7.86
C GLN A 160 6.46 12.35 6.82
N ASP A 161 7.06 13.53 6.94
CA ASP A 161 6.92 14.57 5.91
C ASP A 161 7.59 14.06 4.62
N VAL A 162 6.85 14.16 3.52
CA VAL A 162 7.32 13.90 2.16
C VAL A 162 7.62 15.24 1.51
N LEU A 163 8.88 15.47 1.17
CA LEU A 163 9.32 16.68 0.49
C LEU A 163 9.45 16.39 -1.01
N PHE A 164 8.72 17.14 -1.82
CA PHE A 164 8.86 17.09 -3.27
C PHE A 164 10.21 17.69 -3.69
N LYS A 165 10.88 17.06 -4.66
CA LYS A 165 12.16 17.52 -5.21
C LYS A 165 12.02 18.89 -5.86
N THR A 166 10.87 19.12 -6.50
CA THR A 166 10.50 20.40 -7.11
C THR A 166 9.10 20.80 -6.65
N PRO A 167 8.83 22.10 -6.48
CA PRO A 167 7.48 22.57 -6.19
C PRO A 167 6.55 22.29 -7.38
N PHE A 168 5.30 22.02 -7.09
CA PHE A 168 4.22 22.00 -8.08
C PHE A 168 3.68 23.43 -8.26
N GLU A 169 3.25 23.77 -9.47
CA GLU A 169 2.63 25.06 -9.82
C GLU A 169 1.22 25.21 -9.22
N THR A 170 0.53 24.09 -9.05
CA THR A 170 -0.81 23.93 -8.49
C THR A 170 -0.81 22.88 -7.38
N LEU A 171 -1.96 22.70 -6.72
CA LEU A 171 -2.08 21.66 -5.68
C LEU A 171 -2.01 20.27 -6.32
N PRO A 172 -1.00 19.44 -6.00
CA PRO A 172 -0.87 18.12 -6.60
C PRO A 172 -1.88 17.14 -5.98
N TYR A 173 -2.23 16.12 -6.75
CA TYR A 173 -2.78 14.89 -6.18
C TYR A 173 -1.64 14.04 -5.65
N VAL A 174 -1.79 13.47 -4.45
CA VAL A 174 -0.79 12.59 -3.84
C VAL A 174 -1.44 11.26 -3.52
N GLN A 175 -0.85 10.19 -4.03
CA GLN A 175 -1.19 8.84 -3.64
C GLN A 175 -0.02 8.23 -2.89
N ALA A 176 -0.31 7.63 -1.74
CA ALA A 176 0.67 6.89 -0.94
C ALA A 176 0.12 5.49 -0.66
N MET A 177 1.02 4.52 -0.65
CA MET A 177 0.73 3.13 -0.30
C MET A 177 1.84 2.59 0.59
N VAL A 178 1.47 1.69 1.48
CA VAL A 178 2.37 1.14 2.49
C VAL A 178 2.67 -0.31 2.12
N ASN A 179 3.96 -0.66 2.16
CA ASN A 179 4.51 -1.95 1.74
C ASN A 179 5.36 -2.57 2.86
#